data_AF-A0A975RWY5-F1
#
_entry.id   AF-A0A975RWY5-F1
#
_cell.length_a   1.000
_cell.length_b   1.000
_cell.length_c   1.000
_cell.angle_alpha   90.00
_cell.angle_beta   90.00
_cell.angle_gamma   90.00
#
_symmetry.space_group_name_H-M   'P 1'
#
loop_
_entity.id
_entity.type
_entity.pdbx_description
1 polymer ?
#
loop_
_entity_poly.entity_id
_entity_poly.type
_entity_poly.pdbx_seq_one_letter_code
_entity_poly.pdbx_strand_id
1 'polypeptide(L)' 'MNYQAFTNDSLTMMYEGVRGALASDDELAGFGEERRFRVRETPEWKVHAADLESEMLRRGMMFEVIDWSEDQATLPFGE' A
#
# COMPACT_ATOMS: atom_id res chain seq x y z
N MET A 1 0.99 -0.95 15.65
CA MET A 1 -0.35 -0.43 16.05
C MET A 1 -1.24 -1.62 16.39
N ASN A 2 -2.27 -1.50 17.25
CA ASN A 2 -3.08 -2.66 17.64
C ASN A 2 -4.27 -2.86 16.69
N TYR A 3 -4.02 -3.45 15.51
CA TYR A 3 -5.05 -3.70 14.49
C TYR A 3 -6.08 -4.76 14.90
N GLN A 4 -5.74 -5.60 15.87
CA GLN A 4 -6.67 -6.57 16.48
C GLN A 4 -7.89 -5.90 17.12
N ALA A 5 -7.73 -4.69 17.67
CA ALA A 5 -8.83 -3.95 18.28
C ALA A 5 -9.80 -3.33 17.26
N PHE A 6 -9.44 -3.28 15.97
CA PHE A 6 -10.26 -2.68 14.93
C PHE A 6 -11.34 -3.66 14.49
N THR A 7 -12.50 -3.12 14.09
CA THR A 7 -13.54 -3.91 13.42
C THR A 7 -13.13 -4.21 11.98
N ASN A 8 -13.79 -5.19 11.36
CA ASN A 8 -13.53 -5.54 9.97
C ASN A 8 -13.70 -4.33 9.05
N ASP A 9 -14.79 -3.56 9.20
CA ASP A 9 -15.02 -2.34 8.41
C ASP A 9 -13.91 -1.29 8.59
N SER A 10 -13.41 -1.10 9.82
CA SER A 10 -12.34 -0.14 10.07
C SER A 10 -11.00 -0.59 9.51
N LEU A 11 -10.70 -1.90 9.53
CA LEU A 11 -9.53 -2.45 8.84
C LEU A 11 -9.62 -2.16 7.34
N THR A 12 -10.78 -2.42 6.73
CA THR A 12 -11.01 -2.15 5.30
C THR A 12 -10.81 -0.69 4.97
N MET A 13 -11.42 0.24 5.71
CA MET A 13 -11.25 1.67 5.48
C MET A 13 -9.80 2.13 5.59
N MET A 14 -9.05 1.62 6.57
CA MET A 14 -7.63 1.97 6.75
C MET A 14 -6.79 1.46 5.57
N TYR A 15 -7.03 0.22 5.16
CA TYR A 15 -6.32 -0.40 4.05
C TYR A 15 -6.64 0.27 2.71
N GLU A 16 -7.90 0.61 2.47
CA GLU A 16 -8.32 1.43 1.33
C GLU A 16 -7.69 2.83 1.37
N GLY A 17 -7.50 3.41 2.55
CA GLY A 17 -6.77 4.67 2.72
C GLY A 17 -5.32 4.57 2.25
N VAL A 18 -4.61 3.50 2.62
CA VAL A 18 -3.24 3.25 2.13
C VAL A 18 -3.21 3.07 0.62
N ARG A 19 -4.16 2.30 0.07
CA ARG A 19 -4.33 2.11 -1.38
C ARG A 19 -4.59 3.41 -2.12
N GLY A 20 -5.49 4.24 -1.61
CA GLY A 20 -5.84 5.53 -2.21
C GLY A 20 -4.66 6.51 -2.18
N ALA A 21 -3.90 6.53 -1.08
CA ALA A 21 -2.69 7.34 -0.98
C ALA A 21 -1.61 6.87 -1.97
N LEU A 22 -1.42 5.55 -2.11
CA LEU A 22 -0.49 4.98 -3.09
C LEU A 22 -0.92 5.30 -4.53
N ALA A 23 -2.21 5.09 -4.86
CA ALA A 23 -2.74 5.40 -6.18
C ALA A 23 -2.56 6.88 -6.53
N SER A 24 -2.83 7.78 -5.57
CA SER A 24 -2.59 9.21 -5.76
C SER A 24 -1.12 9.53 -6.02
N ASP A 25 -0.21 8.88 -5.31
CA ASP A 25 1.24 9.04 -5.51
C ASP A 25 1.71 8.47 -6.86
N ASP A 26 1.18 7.32 -7.29
CA ASP A 26 1.48 6.70 -8.58
C ASP A 26 0.94 7.57 -9.74
N GLU A 27 -0.26 8.15 -9.61
CA GLU A 27 -0.78 9.15 -10.55
C GLU A 27 0.13 10.37 -10.65
N LEU A 28 0.51 10.97 -9.51
CA LEU A 28 1.42 12.12 -9.47
C LEU A 28 2.79 11.79 -10.08
N ALA A 29 3.33 10.60 -9.80
CA ALA A 29 4.57 10.13 -10.38
C ALA A 29 4.48 10.01 -11.91
N GLY A 30 3.34 9.54 -12.44
CA GLY A 30 3.08 9.50 -13.88
C GLY A 30 3.06 10.88 -14.55
N PHE A 31 2.68 11.93 -13.82
CA PHE A 31 2.76 13.31 -14.28
C PHE A 31 4.13 13.97 -14.04
N GLY A 32 5.08 13.27 -13.42
CA GLY A 32 6.37 13.82 -13.01
C GLY A 32 6.26 14.85 -11.88
N GLU A 33 5.12 14.85 -11.17
CA GLU A 33 4.87 15.71 -10.02
C GLU A 33 5.37 15.04 -8.73
N GLU A 34 5.58 15.85 -7.70
CA GLU A 34 6.05 15.34 -6.42
C GLU A 34 4.95 14.49 -5.75
N ARG A 35 5.30 13.25 -5.40
CA ARG A 35 4.44 12.34 -4.64
C ARG A 35 4.07 13.00 -3.32
N ARG A 36 2.78 13.29 -3.15
CA ARG A 36 2.27 14.07 -2.00
C ARG A 36 2.37 13.30 -0.69
N PHE A 37 2.12 12.00 -0.73
CA PHE A 37 2.06 11.14 0.45
C PHE A 37 3.35 10.35 0.67
N ARG A 38 4.16 10.23 -0.39
CA ARG A 38 5.45 9.50 -0.41
C ARG A 38 5.31 8.11 0.20
N VAL A 39 4.21 7.43 -0.12
CA VAL A 39 3.83 6.12 0.44
C VAL A 39 4.89 5.07 0.15
N ARG A 40 5.51 5.11 -1.04
CA ARG A 40 6.59 4.19 -1.42
C ARG A 40 7.93 4.53 -0.76
N GLU A 41 8.20 5.81 -0.51
CA GLU A 41 9.46 6.30 0.09
C GLU A 41 9.46 6.17 1.62
N THR A 42 8.28 6.12 2.24
CA THR A 42 8.12 6.06 3.69
C THR A 42 7.85 4.60 4.11
N PRO A 43 8.86 3.88 4.66
CA PRO A 43 8.77 2.43 4.90
C PRO A 43 7.69 2.03 5.91
N GLU A 44 7.29 2.96 6.79
CA GLU A 44 6.22 2.75 7.77
C GLU A 44 4.88 2.39 7.09
N TRP A 45 4.58 2.92 5.89
CA TRP A 45 3.36 2.57 5.18
C TRP A 45 3.32 1.10 4.77
N LYS A 46 4.45 0.54 4.31
CA LYS A 46 4.56 -0.89 3.97
C LYS A 46 4.34 -1.76 5.19
N VAL A 47 4.91 -1.38 6.33
CA VAL A 47 4.71 -2.09 7.60
C VAL A 47 3.23 -2.04 8.00
N HIS A 48 2.62 -0.86 7.99
CA HIS A 48 1.21 -0.69 8.34
C HIS A 48 0.27 -1.44 7.41
N ALA A 49 0.53 -1.46 6.10
CA ALA A 49 -0.22 -2.27 5.15
C ALA A 49 -0.06 -3.77 5.45
N ALA A 50 1.16 -4.27 5.63
CA ALA A 50 1.41 -5.68 5.91
C ALA A 50 0.74 -6.17 7.21
N ASP A 51 0.74 -5.33 8.25
CA ASP A 51 0.02 -5.60 9.51
C ASP A 51 -1.51 -5.65 9.29
N LEU A 52 -2.07 -4.71 8.51
CA LEU A 52 -3.50 -4.70 8.15
C LEU A 52 -3.88 -5.96 7.36
N GLU A 53 -3.07 -6.33 6.35
CA GLU A 53 -3.27 -7.52 5.52
C GLU A 53 -3.22 -8.79 6.36
N SER A 54 -2.26 -8.89 7.29
CA SER A 54 -2.14 -10.03 8.20
C SER A 54 -3.37 -10.18 9.10
N GLU A 55 -3.91 -9.07 9.60
CA GLU A 55 -5.13 -9.08 10.41
C GLU A 55 -6.36 -9.47 9.58
N MET A 56 -6.52 -8.89 8.39
CA MET A 56 -7.60 -9.22 7.47
C MET A 56 -7.56 -10.69 7.05
N LEU A 57 -6.37 -11.21 6.70
CA LEU A 57 -6.17 -12.60 6.33
C LEU A 57 -6.50 -13.53 7.50
N ARG A 58 -6.03 -13.20 8.71
CA ARG A 58 -6.33 -13.96 9.94
C ARG A 58 -7.84 -14.07 10.17
N ARG A 59 -8.61 -13.05 9.79
CA ARG A 59 -10.08 -13.02 9.93
C ARG A 59 -10.82 -13.62 8.73
N GLY A 60 -10.10 -14.04 7.69
CA GLY A 60 -10.69 -14.57 6.45
C GLY A 60 -11.39 -13.50 5.61
N MET A 61 -10.97 -12.24 5.74
CA MET A 61 -11.51 -11.14 4.94
C MET A 61 -10.94 -11.16 3.52
N MET A 62 -11.76 -10.76 2.55
CA MET A 62 -11.34 -10.55 1.18
C MET A 62 -10.86 -9.10 1.01
N PHE A 63 -9.66 -8.92 0.47
CA PHE A 63 -9.08 -7.63 0.14
C PHE A 63 -8.16 -7.81 -1.08
N GLU A 64 -7.90 -6.72 -1.80
CA GLU A 64 -6.94 -6.76 -2.91
C GLU A 64 -5.58 -6.30 -2.40
N VAL A 65 -4.58 -7.17 -2.53
CA VAL A 65 -3.20 -6.93 -2.09
C VAL A 65 -2.62 -5.70 -2.80
N ILE A 66 -1.95 -4.84 -2.03
CA ILE A 66 -1.22 -3.70 -2.59
C ILE A 66 0.03 -4.23 -3.31
N ASP A 67 0.13 -3.94 -4.60
CA ASP A 67 1.37 -4.20 -5.33
C ASP A 67 2.43 -3.14 -4.97
N TRP A 68 3.32 -3.54 -4.06
CA TRP A 68 4.45 -2.72 -3.63
C TRP A 68 5.67 -2.82 -4.56
N SER A 69 5.61 -3.64 -5.61
CA SER A 69 6.67 -3.75 -6.60
C SER A 69 6.66 -2.48 -7.45
N GLU A 70 7.54 -1.53 -7.14
CA GLU A 70 7.92 -0.58 -8.18
C GLU A 70 8.57 -1.38 -9.30
N ASP A 71 8.02 -1.30 -10.51
CA ASP A 71 8.84 -1.14 -11.70
C ASP A 71 10.11 -2.03 -11.75
N GLN A 72 9.94 -3.36 -11.77
CA GLN A 72 10.97 -4.23 -12.35
C GLN A 72 10.92 -4.19 -13.89
N ALA A 73 10.44 -3.09 -14.47
CA ALA A 73 10.30 -2.88 -15.90
C ALA A 73 11.27 -1.83 -16.43
N THR A 74 12.45 -1.65 -15.82
CA THR A 74 13.65 -1.24 -16.57
C THR A 74 14.91 -1.81 -15.90
N LEU A 75 15.09 -3.14 -15.95
CA LEU A 75 16.45 -3.66 -16.02
C LEU A 75 16.92 -3.47 -17.46
N PRO A 76 17.88 -2.58 -17.78
CA PRO A 76 18.58 -2.73 -19.03
C PRO A 76 19.32 -4.06 -18.92
N PHE A 77 18.81 -5.09 -19.60
CA PHE A 77 19.66 -6.21 -19.95
C PHE A 77 20.80 -5.60 -20.77
N GLY A 78 21.96 -5.47 -20.11
CA GLY A 78 23.18 -5.00 -20.74
C GLY A 78 23.51 -5.93 -21.90
N GLU A 79 23.77 -5.34 -23.05
CA GLU A 79 24.31 -6.00 -24.24
C GLU A 79 25.77 -5.58 -24.42
#